data_AF-A0A2N1UWI7-F1
#
_entry.id   AF-A0A2N1UWI7-F1
#
_cell.length_a   1.000
_cell.length_b   1.000
_cell.length_c   1.000
_cell.angle_alpha   90.00
_cell.angle_beta   90.00
_cell.angle_gamma   90.00
#
_symmetry.space_group_name_H-M   'P 1'
#
loop_
_entity.id
_entity.type
_entity.pdbx_description
1 polymer ?
#
loop_
_entity_poly.entity_id
_entity_poly.type
_entity_poly.pdbx_seq_one_letter_code
_entity_poly.pdbx_strand_id
1 'polypeptide(L)'
;MDKKQIGTAEVVGGMLLVLLGHKSKGLALFGHGIYNLEQEYRAAHPDLEPGLKARWQEAVTFYEETHQNEVNRSLHRWGIPVIVGGAVGLLAAKPYRLPWITSAVAFTGGWALNILGHSKYEKKAPAFTEDPLSFIAGPVWDIRQMVQGGQTLMGAKAAEPQVEVSVEHG
;
A
#
# COMPACT_ATOMS: atom_id res chain seq x y z
N MET A 1 -25.60 5.85 8.07
CA MET A 1 -24.38 5.36 7.40
C MET A 1 -24.49 3.86 7.29
N ASP A 2 -24.14 3.29 6.14
CA ASP A 2 -24.02 1.84 6.03
C ASP A 2 -22.80 1.33 6.84
N LYS A 3 -22.71 0.02 7.08
CA LYS A 3 -21.67 -0.57 7.93
C LYS A 3 -20.27 -0.40 7.35
N LYS A 4 -20.13 -0.37 6.03
CA LYS A 4 -18.88 -0.11 5.33
C LYS A 4 -18.40 1.33 5.54
N GLN A 5 -19.30 2.30 5.52
CA GLN A 5 -19.01 3.70 5.86
C GLN A 5 -18.56 3.85 7.32
N ILE A 6 -19.16 3.08 8.24
CA ILE A 6 -18.71 3.04 9.65
C ILE A 6 -17.29 2.48 9.73
N GLY A 7 -17.03 1.30 9.15
CA GLY A 7 -15.69 0.71 9.14
C GLY A 7 -14.63 1.63 8.51
N THR A 8 -14.97 2.32 7.41
CA THR A 8 -14.11 3.32 6.77
C THR A 8 -13.83 4.49 7.72
N ALA A 9 -14.87 5.02 8.38
CA ALA A 9 -14.72 6.11 9.34
C ALA A 9 -13.86 5.71 10.54
N GLU A 10 -13.96 4.47 11.01
CA GLU A 10 -13.13 3.93 12.10
C GLU A 10 -11.67 3.78 11.68
N VAL A 11 -11.40 3.29 10.47
CA VAL A 11 -10.03 3.24 9.92
C VAL A 11 -9.41 4.64 9.88
N VAL A 12 -10.10 5.61 9.29
CA VAL A 12 -9.62 7.00 9.18
C VAL A 12 -9.49 7.64 10.56
N GLY A 13 -10.49 7.47 11.43
CA GLY A 13 -10.47 7.97 12.80
C GLY A 13 -9.33 7.38 13.63
N GLY A 14 -9.03 6.09 13.45
CA GLY A 14 -7.90 5.41 14.07
C GLY A 14 -6.56 6.01 13.64
N MET A 15 -6.37 6.26 12.34
CA MET A 15 -5.19 6.97 11.84
C MET A 15 -5.06 8.37 12.43
N LEU A 16 -6.15 9.13 12.48
CA LEU A 16 -6.17 10.47 13.08
C LEU A 16 -5.81 10.44 14.57
N LEU A 17 -6.31 9.47 15.33
CA LEU A 17 -5.95 9.30 16.73
C LEU A 17 -4.46 8.98 16.91
N VAL A 18 -3.87 8.15 16.04
CA VAL A 18 -2.41 7.92 16.05
C VAL A 18 -1.65 9.22 15.75
N LEU A 19 -2.10 9.99 14.75
CA LEU A 19 -1.59 11.31 14.42
C LEU A 19 -1.81 12.35 15.53
N LEU A 20 -2.73 12.14 16.45
CA LEU A 20 -2.92 12.99 17.63
C LEU A 20 -2.14 12.48 18.85
N GLY A 21 -1.35 11.40 18.71
CA GLY A 21 -0.55 10.82 19.78
C GLY A 21 -1.28 9.79 20.65
N HIS A 22 -2.56 9.52 20.38
CA HIS A 22 -3.38 8.53 21.09
C HIS A 22 -3.17 7.10 20.55
N LYS A 23 -1.91 6.63 20.56
CA LYS A 23 -1.47 5.39 19.88
C LYS A 23 -2.37 4.18 20.12
N SER A 24 -2.62 3.81 21.38
CA SER A 24 -3.39 2.60 21.70
C SER A 24 -4.85 2.70 21.25
N LYS A 25 -5.49 3.85 21.49
CA LYS A 25 -6.88 4.08 21.06
C LYS A 25 -6.98 4.12 19.53
N GLY A 26 -6.01 4.76 18.88
CA GLY A 26 -5.94 4.84 17.43
C GLY A 26 -5.74 3.48 16.77
N LEU A 27 -4.82 2.66 17.28
CA LEU A 27 -4.62 1.30 16.80
C LEU A 27 -5.83 0.40 17.03
N ALA A 28 -6.47 0.51 18.21
CA ALA A 28 -7.69 -0.26 18.50
C ALA A 28 -8.83 0.10 17.53
N LEU A 29 -9.07 1.40 17.32
CA LEU A 29 -10.11 1.87 16.41
C LEU A 29 -9.80 1.52 14.95
N PHE A 30 -8.55 1.66 14.53
CA PHE A 30 -8.10 1.25 13.20
C PHE A 30 -8.32 -0.24 12.97
N GLY A 31 -7.90 -1.09 13.90
CA GLY A 31 -8.06 -2.54 13.81
C GLY A 31 -9.53 -2.97 13.79
N HIS A 32 -10.37 -2.31 14.60
CA HIS A 32 -11.82 -2.52 14.58
C HIS A 32 -12.43 -2.14 13.22
N GLY A 33 -12.02 -1.01 12.63
CA GLY A 33 -12.46 -0.61 11.31
C GLY A 33 -12.07 -1.60 10.21
N ILE A 34 -10.83 -2.09 10.21
CA ILE A 34 -10.37 -3.13 9.27
C ILE A 34 -11.18 -4.42 9.44
N TYR A 35 -11.42 -4.85 10.68
CA TYR A 35 -12.25 -6.02 10.96
C TYR A 35 -13.66 -5.85 10.40
N ASN A 36 -14.30 -4.71 10.66
CA ASN A 36 -15.65 -4.43 10.15
C ASN A 36 -15.71 -4.42 8.62
N LEU A 37 -14.73 -3.77 7.97
CA LEU A 37 -14.63 -3.79 6.51
C LEU A 37 -14.47 -5.21 5.96
N GLU A 38 -13.67 -6.06 6.61
CA GLU A 38 -13.47 -7.44 6.15
C GLU A 38 -14.74 -8.29 6.32
N GLN A 39 -15.49 -8.07 7.40
CA GLN A 39 -16.78 -8.74 7.61
C GLN A 39 -17.80 -8.33 6.55
N GLU A 40 -17.89 -7.03 6.24
CA GLU A 40 -18.78 -6.54 5.17
C GLU A 40 -18.34 -7.03 3.79
N TYR A 41 -17.04 -7.05 3.52
CA TYR A 41 -16.49 -7.59 2.28
C TYR A 41 -16.91 -9.06 2.09
N ARG A 42 -16.72 -9.92 3.11
CA ARG A 42 -17.12 -11.33 3.03
C ARG A 42 -18.64 -11.51 2.92
N ALA A 43 -19.43 -10.69 3.60
CA ALA A 43 -20.88 -10.73 3.47
C ALA A 43 -21.35 -10.40 2.05
N ALA A 44 -20.63 -9.52 1.33
CA ALA A 44 -20.91 -9.17 -0.05
C ALA A 44 -20.39 -10.20 -1.07
N HIS A 45 -19.49 -11.11 -0.67
CA HIS A 45 -18.89 -12.14 -1.52
C HIS A 45 -19.10 -13.53 -0.92
N PRO A 46 -20.35 -14.05 -0.90
CA PRO A 46 -20.68 -15.33 -0.28
C PRO A 46 -20.01 -16.53 -0.98
N ASP A 47 -19.67 -16.37 -2.27
CA ASP A 47 -19.00 -17.39 -3.08
C ASP A 47 -17.47 -17.36 -2.94
N LEU A 48 -16.91 -16.44 -2.15
CA LEU A 48 -15.48 -16.36 -1.92
C LEU A 48 -15.00 -17.57 -1.11
N GLU A 49 -14.07 -18.33 -1.70
CA GLU A 49 -13.44 -19.47 -1.04
C GLU A 49 -12.84 -19.09 0.33
N PRO A 50 -13.01 -19.93 1.36
CA PRO A 50 -12.48 -19.65 2.68
C PRO A 50 -10.94 -19.68 2.70
N GLY A 51 -10.38 -18.95 3.67
CA GLY A 51 -8.95 -18.94 3.94
C GLY A 51 -8.18 -17.76 3.33
N LEU A 52 -6.96 -17.57 3.84
CA LEU A 52 -6.14 -16.42 3.51
C LEU A 52 -5.63 -16.42 2.07
N LYS A 53 -5.36 -17.61 1.50
CA LYS A 53 -4.81 -17.71 0.14
C LYS A 53 -5.79 -17.18 -0.91
N ALA A 54 -7.04 -17.62 -0.86
CA ALA A 54 -8.09 -17.15 -1.78
C ALA A 54 -8.33 -15.64 -1.59
N ARG A 55 -8.45 -15.20 -0.33
CA ARG A 55 -8.63 -13.78 -0.01
C ARG A 55 -7.48 -12.90 -0.50
N TRP A 56 -6.24 -13.38 -0.39
CA TRP A 56 -5.05 -12.70 -0.89
C TRP A 56 -5.04 -12.59 -2.41
N GLN A 57 -5.38 -13.68 -3.12
CA GLN A 57 -5.47 -13.67 -4.57
C GLN A 57 -6.50 -12.65 -5.05
N GLU A 58 -7.68 -12.66 -4.43
CA GLU A 58 -8.74 -11.70 -4.74
C GLU A 58 -8.29 -10.24 -4.49
N ALA A 59 -7.63 -9.98 -3.35
CA ALA A 59 -7.14 -8.65 -3.02
C ALA A 59 -6.07 -8.15 -4.00
N VAL A 60 -5.21 -9.04 -4.52
CA VAL A 60 -4.24 -8.71 -5.56
C VAL A 60 -4.96 -8.43 -6.87
N THR A 61 -5.88 -9.28 -7.31
CA THR A 61 -6.66 -9.08 -8.55
C THR A 61 -7.40 -7.74 -8.51
N PHE A 62 -8.13 -7.47 -7.44
CA PHE A 62 -8.83 -6.20 -7.25
C PHE A 62 -7.87 -5.00 -7.27
N TYR A 63 -6.71 -5.12 -6.63
CA TYR A 63 -5.70 -4.06 -6.66
C TYR A 63 -5.19 -3.79 -8.08
N GLU A 64 -4.85 -4.84 -8.82
CA GLU A 64 -4.40 -4.75 -10.21
C GLU A 64 -5.44 -4.04 -11.07
N GLU A 65 -6.70 -4.47 -11.03
CA GLU A 65 -7.81 -3.88 -11.81
C GLU A 65 -8.10 -2.41 -11.46
N THR A 66 -7.78 -1.98 -10.25
CA THR A 66 -8.07 -0.62 -9.76
C THR A 66 -6.89 0.34 -9.83
N HIS A 67 -5.68 -0.14 -10.15
CA HIS A 67 -4.47 0.67 -10.24
C HIS A 67 -3.75 0.39 -11.56
N GLN A 68 -4.30 0.92 -12.65
CA GLN A 68 -3.77 0.72 -14.00
C GLN A 68 -2.88 1.90 -14.46
N ASN A 69 -3.12 3.10 -13.93
CA ASN A 69 -2.38 4.29 -14.33
C ASN A 69 -0.94 4.27 -13.78
N GLU A 70 0.05 4.36 -14.68
CA GLU A 70 1.48 4.32 -14.33
C GLU A 70 1.91 5.45 -13.39
N VAL A 71 1.31 6.65 -13.51
CA VAL A 71 1.62 7.77 -12.62
C VAL A 71 1.08 7.50 -11.22
N ASN A 72 -0.14 6.98 -11.11
CA ASN A 72 -0.69 6.58 -9.81
C ASN A 72 0.17 5.48 -9.15
N ARG A 73 0.56 4.44 -9.90
CA ARG A 73 1.45 3.39 -9.40
C ARG A 73 2.82 3.91 -8.98
N SER A 74 3.38 4.87 -9.72
CA SER A 74 4.64 5.52 -9.37
C SER A 74 4.52 6.35 -8.08
N LEU A 75 3.40 7.08 -7.90
CA LEU A 75 3.13 7.79 -6.65
C LEU A 75 3.02 6.82 -5.47
N HIS A 76 2.33 5.70 -5.64
CA HIS A 76 2.26 4.64 -4.62
C HIS A 76 3.64 4.06 -4.27
N ARG A 77 4.48 3.81 -5.28
CA ARG A 77 5.83 3.28 -5.09
C ARG A 77 6.68 4.13 -4.13
N TRP A 78 6.52 5.45 -4.17
CA TRP A 78 7.23 6.37 -3.27
C TRP A 78 6.44 6.71 -2.01
N GLY A 79 5.13 6.89 -2.14
CA GLY A 79 4.25 7.25 -1.04
C GLY A 79 4.12 6.14 0.00
N ILE A 80 4.04 4.87 -0.41
CA ILE A 80 3.91 3.74 0.53
C ILE A 80 5.11 3.64 1.48
N PRO A 81 6.38 3.60 1.03
CA PRO A 81 7.52 3.59 1.95
C PRO A 81 7.53 4.78 2.91
N VAL A 82 7.15 5.96 2.44
CA VAL A 82 7.05 7.17 3.26
C VAL A 82 5.94 7.04 4.32
N ILE A 83 4.77 6.53 3.95
CA ILE A 83 3.67 6.24 4.88
C ILE A 83 4.11 5.20 5.92
N VAL A 84 4.71 4.10 5.50
CA VAL A 84 5.15 3.02 6.40
C VAL A 84 6.19 3.54 7.39
N GLY A 85 7.22 4.24 6.90
CA GLY A 85 8.23 4.85 7.74
C GLY A 85 7.65 5.87 8.73
N GLY A 86 6.74 6.74 8.25
CA GLY A 86 6.02 7.69 9.09
C GLY A 86 5.15 7.02 10.15
N ALA A 87 4.45 5.93 9.81
CA ALA A 87 3.64 5.16 10.75
C ALA A 87 4.50 4.51 11.85
N VAL A 88 5.61 3.88 11.47
CA VAL A 88 6.57 3.31 12.42
C VAL A 88 7.10 4.38 13.37
N GLY A 89 7.49 5.53 12.83
CA GLY A 89 7.98 6.66 13.64
C GLY A 89 6.92 7.24 14.57
N LEU A 90 5.67 7.40 14.12
CA LEU A 90 4.53 7.83 14.95
C LEU A 90 4.30 6.88 16.12
N LEU A 91 4.43 5.56 15.90
CA LEU A 91 4.24 4.54 16.92
C LEU A 91 5.45 4.40 17.86
N ALA A 92 6.67 4.58 17.38
CA ALA A 92 7.88 4.44 18.18
C ALA A 92 8.24 5.71 18.98
N ALA A 93 8.14 6.90 18.38
CA ALA A 93 8.59 8.14 19.00
C ALA A 93 7.61 8.69 20.05
N LYS A 94 8.12 9.44 21.04
CA LYS A 94 7.26 10.15 22.01
C LYS A 94 6.46 11.25 21.30
N PRO A 95 5.12 11.32 21.50
CA PRO A 95 4.29 12.35 20.87
C PRO A 95 4.83 13.77 21.03
N TYR A 96 4.66 14.58 20.00
CA TYR A 96 5.04 16.00 19.94
C TYR A 96 6.54 16.30 20.09
N ARG A 97 7.41 15.29 20.01
CA ARG A 97 8.86 15.49 19.86
C ARG A 97 9.26 15.57 18.39
N LEU A 98 10.41 16.15 18.10
CA LEU A 98 10.89 16.33 16.73
C LEU A 98 10.86 15.04 15.88
N PRO A 99 11.28 13.85 16.38
CA PRO A 99 11.15 12.60 15.62
C PRO A 99 9.69 12.21 15.33
N TRP A 100 8.77 12.51 16.25
CA TRP A 100 7.35 12.24 16.05
C TRP A 100 6.73 13.23 15.05
N ILE A 101 7.10 14.51 15.12
CA ILE A 101 6.61 15.55 14.19
C ILE A 101 7.08 15.25 12.76
N THR A 102 8.36 14.91 12.59
CA THR A 102 8.90 14.51 11.28
C THR A 102 8.19 13.26 10.74
N SER A 103 7.88 12.30 11.61
CA SER A 103 7.10 11.11 11.24
C SER A 103 5.65 11.44 10.87
N ALA A 104 5.01 12.37 11.57
CA ALA A 104 3.66 12.86 11.27
C ALA A 104 3.60 13.57 9.91
N VAL A 105 4.61 14.40 9.61
CA VAL A 105 4.75 15.07 8.31
C VAL A 105 4.98 14.05 7.20
N ALA A 106 5.87 13.08 7.40
CA ALA A 106 6.11 12.01 6.45
C ALA A 106 4.83 11.20 6.19
N PHE A 107 4.17 10.70 7.24
CA PHE A 107 2.93 9.94 7.14
C PHE A 107 1.84 10.71 6.37
N THR A 108 1.59 11.97 6.77
CA THR A 108 0.56 12.80 6.14
C THR A 108 0.90 13.16 4.70
N GLY A 109 2.17 13.48 4.42
CA GLY A 109 2.64 13.80 3.07
C GLY A 109 2.58 12.60 2.12
N GLY A 110 2.97 11.41 2.58
CA GLY A 110 2.85 10.19 1.80
C GLY A 110 1.39 9.85 1.46
N TRP A 111 0.47 10.01 2.42
CA TRP A 111 -0.96 9.87 2.15
C TRP A 111 -1.47 10.90 1.14
N ALA A 112 -1.07 12.16 1.26
CA ALA A 112 -1.45 13.20 0.31
C ALA A 112 -0.99 12.88 -1.11
N LEU A 113 0.23 12.34 -1.29
CA LEU A 113 0.74 11.90 -2.58
C LEU A 113 -0.10 10.76 -3.18
N ASN A 114 -0.40 9.72 -2.41
CA ASN A 114 -1.21 8.59 -2.89
C ASN A 114 -2.65 9.02 -3.21
N ILE A 115 -3.28 9.82 -2.35
CA ILE A 115 -4.64 10.33 -2.58
C ILE A 115 -4.69 11.22 -3.83
N LEU A 116 -3.67 12.04 -4.06
CA LEU A 116 -3.57 12.85 -5.27
C LEU A 116 -3.49 11.97 -6.52
N GLY A 117 -2.74 10.87 -6.46
CA GLY A 117 -2.67 9.86 -7.52
C GLY A 117 -4.05 9.28 -7.85
N HIS A 118 -4.71 8.74 -6.82
CA HIS A 118 -6.06 8.19 -6.93
C HIS A 118 -7.07 9.20 -7.47
N SER A 119 -7.08 10.42 -6.93
CA SER A 119 -8.10 11.43 -7.24
C SER A 119 -7.93 12.02 -8.64
N LYS A 120 -6.67 12.22 -9.08
CA LYS A 120 -6.38 12.86 -10.37
C LYS A 120 -6.42 11.87 -11.53
N TYR A 121 -5.95 10.65 -11.33
CA TYR A 121 -5.71 9.70 -12.44
C TYR A 121 -6.69 8.54 -12.48
N GLU A 122 -7.15 8.02 -11.34
CA GLU A 122 -8.09 6.88 -11.29
C GLU A 122 -9.53 7.33 -10.97
N LYS A 123 -9.70 8.49 -10.34
CA LYS A 123 -10.97 9.06 -9.86
C LYS A 123 -11.79 8.09 -8.99
N LYS A 124 -11.10 7.19 -8.30
CA LYS A 124 -11.66 6.20 -7.37
C LYS A 124 -11.22 6.51 -5.94
N ALA A 125 -12.02 6.08 -4.97
CA ALA A 125 -11.61 6.07 -3.58
C ALA A 125 -10.38 5.14 -3.40
N PRO A 126 -9.60 5.31 -2.32
CA PRO A 126 -8.53 4.37 -2.00
C PRO A 126 -9.06 2.93 -1.91
N ALA A 127 -8.40 1.97 -2.57
CA ALA A 127 -8.89 0.60 -2.72
C ALA A 127 -9.23 -0.10 -1.38
N PHE A 128 -8.56 0.27 -0.29
CA PHE A 128 -8.81 -0.33 1.02
C PHE A 128 -10.23 -0.10 1.56
N THR A 129 -10.95 0.92 1.08
CA THR A 129 -12.33 1.18 1.49
C THR A 129 -13.30 0.16 0.91
N GLU A 130 -12.94 -0.47 -0.21
CA GLU A 130 -13.69 -1.52 -0.88
C GLU A 130 -13.19 -2.90 -0.45
N ASP A 131 -11.88 -3.11 -0.54
CA ASP A 131 -11.21 -4.34 -0.13
C ASP A 131 -10.13 -4.01 0.91
N PRO A 132 -10.36 -4.26 2.21
CA PRO A 132 -9.41 -3.90 3.26
C PRO A 132 -8.07 -4.65 3.17
N LEU A 133 -8.04 -5.87 2.61
CA LEU A 133 -6.79 -6.63 2.48
C LEU A 133 -5.90 -6.07 1.35
N SER A 134 -6.49 -5.43 0.33
CA SER A 134 -5.76 -4.76 -0.74
C SER A 134 -4.78 -3.69 -0.21
N PHE A 135 -5.05 -3.14 0.98
CA PHE A 135 -4.16 -2.22 1.69
C PHE A 135 -2.75 -2.78 1.90
N ILE A 136 -2.63 -4.09 2.10
CA ILE A 136 -1.36 -4.80 2.28
C ILE A 136 -0.98 -5.56 1.00
N ALA A 137 -1.95 -6.24 0.38
CA ALA A 137 -1.70 -7.09 -0.77
C ALA A 137 -1.14 -6.32 -1.97
N GLY A 138 -1.69 -5.13 -2.26
CA GLY A 138 -1.24 -4.27 -3.35
C GLY A 138 0.22 -3.84 -3.22
N PRO A 139 0.60 -3.18 -2.11
CA PRO A 139 2.00 -2.83 -1.84
C PRO A 139 2.99 -4.00 -1.91
N VAL A 140 2.62 -5.16 -1.35
CA VAL A 140 3.47 -6.36 -1.37
C VAL A 140 3.66 -6.87 -2.80
N TRP A 141 2.60 -6.87 -3.60
CA TRP A 141 2.68 -7.24 -5.01
C TRP A 141 3.55 -6.28 -5.82
N ASP A 142 3.42 -4.98 -5.61
CA ASP A 142 4.26 -3.96 -6.26
C ASP A 142 5.74 -4.14 -5.92
N ILE A 143 6.07 -4.37 -4.63
CA ILE A 143 7.45 -4.65 -4.19
C ILE A 143 7.98 -5.91 -4.88
N ARG A 144 7.18 -6.98 -4.95
CA ARG A 144 7.57 -8.22 -5.60
C ARG A 144 7.88 -8.00 -7.08
N GLN A 145 7.08 -7.24 -7.79
CA GLN A 145 7.33 -6.92 -9.20
C GLN A 145 8.58 -6.09 -9.40
N MET A 146 8.87 -5.14 -8.52
CA MET A 146 10.11 -4.37 -8.59
C MET A 146 11.35 -5.25 -8.40
N VAL A 147 11.31 -6.17 -7.43
CA VAL A 147 12.38 -7.13 -7.17
C VAL A 147 12.56 -8.09 -8.35
N GLN A 148 11.47 -8.60 -8.92
CA GLN A 148 11.51 -9.52 -10.06
C GLN A 148 11.94 -8.83 -11.36
N GLY A 149 11.41 -7.64 -11.66
CA GLY A 149 11.81 -6.82 -12.80
C GLY A 149 13.28 -6.42 -12.73
N GLY A 150 13.78 -6.09 -11.53
CA GLY A 150 15.21 -5.84 -11.30
C GLY A 150 16.10 -7.05 -11.60
N GLN A 151 15.67 -8.25 -11.21
CA GLN A 151 16.40 -9.50 -11.54
C GLN A 151 16.43 -9.78 -13.04
N THR A 152 15.31 -9.58 -13.75
CA THR A 152 15.24 -9.76 -15.20
C THR A 152 16.16 -8.78 -15.94
N LEU A 153 16.20 -7.51 -15.52
CA LEU A 153 17.07 -6.50 -16.12
C LEU A 153 18.57 -6.77 -15.86
N MET A 154 18.93 -7.22 -14.66
CA MET A 154 20.32 -7.62 -14.35
C MET A 154 20.74 -8.88 -15.10
N GLY A 155 19.83 -9.85 -15.26
CA GLY A 155 20.06 -11.07 -16.05
C GLY A 155 20.22 -10.79 -17.54
N ALA A 156 19.40 -9.89 -18.11
CA ALA A 156 19.53 -9.46 -19.50
C ALA A 156 20.84 -8.69 -19.76
N LYS A 157 21.26 -7.83 -18.82
CA LYS A 157 22.55 -7.10 -18.92
C LYS A 157 23.77 -8.02 -18.78
N ALA A 158 23.65 -9.16 -18.09
CA ALA A 158 24.71 -10.16 -17.99
C ALA A 158 24.85 -11.04 -19.25
N ALA A 159 23.84 -11.06 -20.13
CA ALA A 159 23.79 -11.86 -21.35
C ALA A 159 24.23 -11.09 -22.61
N GLU A 160 24.75 -9.87 -22.48
CA GLU A 160 25.32 -9.13 -23.62
C GLU A 160 26.56 -9.91 -24.14
N PRO A 161 26.58 -10.34 -25.41
CA PRO A 161 27.69 -11.11 -25.93
C PRO A 161 28.92 -10.19 -25.99
N GLN A 162 29.99 -10.60 -25.29
CA GLN A 162 31.32 -10.02 -25.47
C GLN A 162 31.66 -10.15 -26.95
N VAL A 163 31.72 -9.03 -27.67
CA VAL A 163 32.14 -9.00 -29.08
C VAL A 163 33.59 -9.48 -29.12
N GLU A 164 33.79 -10.74 -29.48
CA GLU A 164 35.11 -11.34 -29.66
C GLU A 164 35.76 -10.69 -30.89
N VAL A 165 36.57 -9.66 -30.65
CA VAL A 165 37.38 -9.03 -31.68
C VAL A 165 38.47 -10.01 -32.07
N SER A 166 38.23 -10.80 -33.12
CA SER A 166 39.23 -11.65 -33.74
C SER A 166 40.28 -10.75 -34.42
N VAL A 167 41.44 -10.61 -33.79
CA VAL A 167 42.60 -9.94 -34.40
C VAL A 167 43.27 -10.93 -35.33
N GLU A 168 43.01 -10.81 -36.63
CA GLU A 168 43.74 -11.53 -37.67
C GLU A 168 45.19 -11.05 -37.68
N HIS A 169 46.12 -11.95 -37.37
CA HIS A 169 47.56 -11.70 -37.47
C HIS A 169 48.02 -12.13 -38.86
N GLY A 170 48.37 -11.14 -39.69
CA GLY A 170 49.11 -11.34 -40.94
C GLY A 170 50.62 -11.38 -40.72
#